data_AF-A0A7X8YFF5-F1
#
_entry.id   AF-A0A7X8YFF5-F1
#
_cell.length_a   1.000
_cell.length_b   1.000
_cell.length_c   1.000
_cell.angle_alpha   90.00
_cell.angle_beta   90.00
_cell.angle_gamma   90.00
#
_symmetry.space_group_name_H-M   'P 1'
#
loop_
_entity.id
_entity.type
_entity.pdbx_description
1 polymer ?
#
loop_
_entity_poly.entity_id
_entity_poly.type
_entity_poly.pdbx_seq_one_letter_code
_entity_poly.pdbx_strand_id
1 'polypeptide(L)' 'MSQPTVSLENASDEIKLAVDLIYLLETHQIDPNTALAALEIVKQDLQRQLEAPNQPHTPS' A
#
# COMPACT_ATOMS: atom_id res chain seq x y z
N MET A 1 -17.03 -6.90 26.88
CA MET A 1 -15.69 -6.28 26.78
C MET A 1 -15.70 -5.35 25.60
N SER A 2 -15.46 -4.06 25.83
CA SER A 2 -15.48 -3.02 24.81
C SER A 2 -14.32 -3.25 23.85
N GLN A 3 -14.60 -3.75 22.64
CA GLN A 3 -13.67 -3.54 21.54
C GLN A 3 -13.78 -2.06 21.17
N PRO A 4 -12.70 -1.28 21.27
CA PRO A 4 -12.68 0.01 20.61
C PRO A 4 -12.62 -0.32 19.13
N THR A 5 -13.77 -0.29 18.45
CA THR A 5 -13.82 -0.01 17.02
C THR A 5 -13.22 1.38 16.88
N VAL A 6 -11.89 1.45 16.83
CA VAL A 6 -11.15 2.65 16.46
C VAL A 6 -11.78 3.09 15.16
N SER A 7 -12.51 4.20 15.21
CA SER A 7 -13.29 4.76 14.12
C SER A 7 -12.40 4.96 12.89
N LEU A 8 -12.25 3.92 12.08
CA LEU A 8 -11.56 3.93 10.79
C LEU A 8 -12.16 4.99 9.88
N GLU A 9 -13.44 5.31 10.06
CA GLU A 9 -14.14 6.43 9.42
C GLU A 9 -13.37 7.77 9.50
N ASN A 10 -12.70 8.06 10.63
CA ASN A 10 -11.96 9.31 10.87
C ASN A 10 -10.45 9.20 10.64
N ALA A 11 -9.94 8.04 10.23
CA ALA A 11 -8.51 7.87 9.95
C ALA A 11 -8.10 8.52 8.62
N SER A 12 -6.83 8.90 8.51
CA SER A 12 -6.23 9.35 7.24
C SER A 12 -6.35 8.27 6.16
N ASP A 13 -6.39 8.69 4.89
CA ASP A 13 -6.54 7.76 3.76
C ASP A 13 -5.43 6.71 3.70
N GLU A 14 -4.20 7.08 4.08
CA GLU A 14 -3.06 6.15 4.18
C GLU A 14 -3.29 5.02 5.19
N ILE A 15 -3.96 5.32 6.32
CA ILE A 15 -4.26 4.34 7.37
C ILE A 15 -5.39 3.41 6.93
N LYS A 16 -6.44 3.96 6.31
CA LYS A 16 -7.55 3.18 5.76
C LYS A 16 -7.03 2.18 4.71
N LEU A 17 -6.23 2.67 3.76
CA LEU A 17 -5.63 1.85 2.73
C LEU A 17 -4.71 0.77 3.30
N ALA A 18 -3.89 1.10 4.31
CA ALA A 18 -3.04 0.11 4.96
C ALA A 18 -3.86 -1.02 5.60
N VAL A 19 -4.98 -0.70 6.25
CA VAL A 19 -5.87 -1.70 6.84
C VAL A 19 -6.52 -2.58 5.76
N ASP A 20 -7.00 -1.98 4.66
CA ASP A 20 -7.56 -2.74 3.53
C ASP A 20 -6.51 -3.67 2.89
N LEU A 21 -5.28 -3.20 2.72
CA LEU A 21 -4.18 -4.01 2.20
C LEU A 21 -3.83 -5.18 3.12
N ILE A 22 -3.77 -4.95 4.43
CA ILE A 22 -3.52 -6.02 5.41
C ILE A 22 -4.63 -7.07 5.32
N TYR A 23 -5.90 -6.64 5.32
CA TYR A 23 -7.04 -7.54 5.19
C TYR A 23 -6.97 -8.39 3.91
N LEU A 24 -6.61 -7.79 2.78
CA LEU A 24 -6.45 -8.51 1.51
C LEU A 24 -5.34 -9.56 1.60
N LEU A 25 -4.17 -9.18 2.11
CA LEU A 25 -3.02 -10.08 2.25
C LEU A 25 -3.33 -11.28 3.16
N GLU A 26 -4.01 -11.04 4.28
CA GLU A 26 -4.45 -12.09 5.21
C GLU A 26 -5.50 -13.01 4.58
N THR A 27 -6.48 -12.45 3.87
CA THR A 27 -7.54 -13.21 3.19
C THR A 27 -6.97 -14.15 2.13
N HIS A 28 -5.92 -13.72 1.44
CA HIS A 28 -5.21 -14.54 0.45
C HIS A 28 -4.08 -15.40 1.06
N GLN A 29 -3.92 -15.41 2.39
CA GLN A 29 -2.91 -16.18 3.10
C GLN A 29 -1.48 -15.93 2.60
N ILE A 30 -1.20 -14.69 2.21
CA ILE A 30 0.13 -14.29 1.71
C ILE A 30 1.11 -14.29 2.87
N ASP A 31 2.26 -14.94 2.69
CA ASP A 31 3.33 -14.91 3.68
C ASP A 31 3.79 -13.46 3.94
N PRO A 32 3.93 -13.04 5.21
CA PRO A 32 4.30 -11.67 5.54
C PRO A 32 5.63 -11.20 4.93
N ASN A 33 6.64 -12.09 4.80
CA ASN A 33 7.91 -11.71 4.18
C ASN A 33 7.73 -11.46 2.68
N THR A 34 6.93 -12.30 2.03
CA THR A 34 6.54 -12.12 0.62
C THR A 34 5.76 -10.82 0.42
N ALA A 35 4.80 -10.53 1.30
CA ALA A 35 4.04 -9.29 1.26
C ALA A 35 4.93 -8.06 1.42
N LEU A 36 5.86 -8.06 2.38
CA LEU A 36 6.81 -6.96 2.59
C LEU A 36 7.71 -6.75 1.37
N ALA A 37 8.23 -7.82 0.77
CA ALA A 37 9.04 -7.72 -0.45
C ALA A 37 8.25 -7.12 -1.62
N ALA A 38 6.98 -7.52 -1.79
CA ALA A 38 6.10 -6.96 -2.82
C ALA A 38 5.79 -5.47 -2.56
N LEU A 39 5.51 -5.10 -1.31
CA LEU A 39 5.23 -3.71 -0.93
C LEU A 39 6.43 -2.79 -1.16
N GLU A 40 7.66 -3.26 -0.94
CA GLU A 40 8.87 -2.47 -1.28
C GLU A 40 8.99 -2.24 -2.79
N ILE A 41 8.64 -3.23 -3.63
CA ILE A 41 8.63 -3.05 -5.10
C ILE A 41 7.57 -2.01 -5.50
N VAL A 42 6.36 -2.09 -4.95
CA VAL A 42 5.28 -1.13 -5.21
C VAL A 42 5.68 0.28 -4.78
N LYS A 43 6.23 0.43 -3.57
CA LYS A 43 6.73 1.70 -3.05
C LYS A 43 7.77 2.31 -3.97
N GLN A 44 8.77 1.54 -4.41
CA GLN A 44 9.77 2.02 -5.36
C GLN A 44 9.15 2.48 -6.68
N ASP A 45 8.11 1.79 -7.16
CA ASP A 45 7.41 2.20 -8.38
C ASP A 45 6.66 3.51 -8.24
N LEU A 46 5.92 3.67 -7.13
CA LEU A 46 5.23 4.92 -6.80
C LEU A 46 6.22 6.08 -6.63
N GLN A 47 7.37 5.83 -6.00
CA GLN A 47 8.45 6.83 -5.90
C GLN A 47 8.94 7.27 -7.27
N ARG A 48 9.22 6.32 -8.18
CA ARG A 48 9.60 6.65 -9.56
C ARG A 48 8.55 7.49 -10.29
N GLN A 49 7.26 7.20 -10.08
CA GLN A 49 6.17 7.99 -10.66
C GLN A 49 6.13 9.43 -10.12
N LEU A 50 6.41 9.62 -8.82
CA LEU A 50 6.50 10.94 -8.20
C LEU A 50 7.75 11.72 -8.66
N GLU A 51 8.84 11.02 -8.97
CA GLU A 51 10.10 11.59 -9.46
C GLU A 51 10.06 11.89 -10.97
N ALA A 52 9.17 11.25 -11.73
CA ALA A 52 9.08 11.37 -13.19
C ALA A 52 7.80 12.07 -13.71
N PRO A 53 7.37 13.25 -13.22
CA PRO A 53 6.20 13.94 -13.76
C PRO A 53 6.41 14.53 -15.17
N ASN A 54 7.61 14.47 -15.77
CA ASN A 54 7.87 15.14 -17.05
C ASN A 54 9.03 14.56 -17.88
N GLN A 55 8.92 13.32 -18.39
CA GLN A 55 9.77 12.88 -19.51
C GLN A 55 8.91 12.20 -20.59
N PRO A 56 8.76 12.79 -21.78
CA PRO A 56 8.17 12.10 -22.92
C PRO A 56 9.12 10.98 -23.33
N HIS A 57 8.66 9.74 -23.17
CA HIS A 57 9.34 8.54 -23.64
C HIS A 57 9.46 8.60 -25.17
N THR A 58 10.60 9.05 -25.68
CA THR A 58 11.06 8.68 -27.03
C THR A 58 11.94 7.45 -26.89
N PRO A 59 11.55 6.27 -27.42
CA PRO A 59 12.45 5.14 -27.49
C PRO A 59 13.55 5.44 -28.52
N SER A 60 14.80 5.20 -28.15
CA SER A 60 15.94 5.16 -29.07
C SER A 60 16.16 3.76 -29.62
#